data_AF-A0A2V7M9L2-F1
#
_entry.id   AF-A0A2V7M9L2-F1
#
_cell.length_a   1.000
_cell.length_b   1.000
_cell.length_c   1.000
_cell.angle_alpha   90.00
_cell.angle_beta   90.00
_cell.angle_gamma   90.00
#
_symmetry.space_group_name_H-M   'P 1'
#
loop_
_entity.id
_entity.type
_entity.pdbx_description
1 polymer ?
#
loop_
_entity_poly.entity_id
_entity_poly.type
_entity_poly.pdbx_seq_one_letter_code
_entity_poly.pdbx_strand_id
1 'polypeptide(L)'
;MRQLSRQLNLFEHAGPLLDRLRSAEPFPSGAAMLARAREILTELSEAEQIAVINAHPRIGERPDTVSAASFKEQGYEDDTTPPEVFLRLATLNDEYEAKFGFRFVVFVNRRSKEAIVPILESRLRGTRDEERRTALREILAIAEDRQLAFQRVDLERHHSPVTDDLVARAQAGDQTAFRDLYRQHAGRVYALCLRLTGDAYAAEERTQDVFVRLWGKLRLFRGDSAFSSWLHRLAVNVVMNEHRTTGRRERRVATTENPEALERHVGGGHSSEGLSIDLERAIAELPDGAREVFVLYDVEGYGHGEIASLTGIAEGTSKAQLFRARRLLREKLER
;
A
#
# COMPACT_ATOMS: atom_id res chain seq x y z
N MET A 1 -3.22 16.62 5.30
CA MET A 1 -3.00 16.25 3.87
C MET A 1 -2.57 14.79 3.68
N ARG A 2 -1.51 14.26 4.34
CA ARG A 2 -1.08 12.83 4.13
C ARG A 2 -1.98 11.74 4.72
N GLN A 3 -2.76 12.04 5.77
CA GLN A 3 -3.75 11.10 6.30
C GLN A 3 -4.98 10.98 5.37
N LEU A 4 -5.21 12.01 4.52
CA LEU A 4 -6.38 12.16 3.65
C LEU A 4 -6.18 11.47 2.29
N SER A 5 -4.97 11.55 1.70
CA SER A 5 -4.64 10.81 0.46
C SER A 5 -4.69 9.29 0.65
N ARG A 6 -4.41 8.79 1.87
CA ARG A 6 -4.59 7.38 2.25
C ARG A 6 -6.05 6.99 2.53
N GLN A 7 -6.88 7.94 2.95
CA GLN A 7 -8.33 7.71 3.14
C GLN A 7 -9.08 7.63 1.80
N LEU A 8 -8.59 8.29 0.74
CA LEU A 8 -9.15 8.16 -0.61
C LEU A 8 -8.92 6.76 -1.22
N ASN A 9 -7.93 5.99 -0.76
CA ASN A 9 -7.76 4.58 -1.13
C ASN A 9 -8.85 3.66 -0.55
N LEU A 10 -9.72 4.16 0.33
CA LEU A 10 -10.86 3.36 0.82
C LEU A 10 -11.86 3.04 -0.30
N PHE A 11 -11.93 3.88 -1.33
CA PHE A 11 -12.82 3.78 -2.49
C PHE A 11 -12.07 3.51 -3.80
N GLU A 12 -11.00 2.72 -3.76
CA GLU A 12 -10.20 2.34 -4.95
C GLU A 12 -11.08 2.14 -6.21
N HIS A 13 -10.71 2.83 -7.29
CA HIS A 13 -11.35 2.80 -8.61
C HIS A 13 -12.75 3.45 -8.75
N ALA A 14 -13.37 3.97 -7.68
CA ALA A 14 -14.68 4.63 -7.74
C ALA A 14 -14.63 6.08 -8.26
N GLY A 15 -14.22 6.26 -9.53
CA GLY A 15 -13.93 7.57 -10.16
C GLY A 15 -14.91 8.71 -9.84
N PRO A 16 -16.21 8.59 -10.17
CA PRO A 16 -17.18 9.68 -9.94
C PRO A 16 -17.33 10.10 -8.47
N LEU A 17 -17.23 9.14 -7.54
CA LEU A 17 -17.27 9.41 -6.10
C LEU A 17 -15.97 10.09 -5.64
N LEU A 18 -14.83 9.61 -6.12
CA LEU A 18 -13.51 10.16 -5.78
C LEU A 18 -13.34 11.60 -6.28
N ASP A 19 -13.81 11.92 -7.49
CA ASP A 19 -13.71 13.27 -8.06
C ASP A 19 -14.50 14.30 -7.25
N ARG A 20 -15.70 13.93 -6.79
CA ARG A 20 -16.53 14.78 -5.93
C ARG A 20 -16.01 14.86 -4.48
N LEU A 21 -15.45 13.78 -3.95
CA LEU A 21 -14.80 13.79 -2.63
C LEU A 21 -13.56 14.70 -2.62
N ARG A 22 -12.74 14.67 -3.67
CA ARG A 22 -11.58 15.58 -3.83
C ARG A 22 -12.01 17.05 -3.89
N SER A 23 -13.14 17.32 -4.55
CA SER A 23 -13.69 18.67 -4.67
C SER A 23 -14.30 19.20 -3.36
N ALA A 24 -14.69 18.30 -2.46
CA ALA A 24 -15.26 18.62 -1.14
C ALA A 24 -14.21 18.66 -0.02
N GLU A 25 -12.92 18.53 -0.36
CA GLU A 25 -11.82 18.70 0.60
C GLU A 25 -11.76 20.14 1.17
N PRO A 26 -11.24 20.32 2.40
CA PRO A 26 -10.68 19.31 3.30
C PRO A 26 -11.71 18.68 4.27
N PHE A 27 -11.47 17.43 4.69
CA PHE A 27 -12.28 16.75 5.71
C PHE A 27 -11.59 16.76 7.09
N PRO A 28 -12.34 16.97 8.19
CA PRO A 28 -11.80 16.98 9.55
C PRO A 28 -11.48 15.57 10.08
N SER A 29 -12.08 14.51 9.53
CA SER A 29 -11.83 13.12 9.92
C SER A 29 -12.28 12.13 8.83
N GLY A 30 -11.84 10.87 8.90
CA GLY A 30 -12.33 9.82 8.00
C GLY A 30 -13.84 9.59 8.14
N ALA A 31 -14.37 9.71 9.36
CA ALA A 31 -15.81 9.62 9.61
C ALA A 31 -16.59 10.75 8.91
N ALA A 32 -16.05 11.97 8.90
CA ALA A 32 -16.64 13.09 8.16
C ALA A 32 -16.55 12.87 6.63
N MET A 33 -15.47 12.27 6.15
CA MET A 33 -15.34 11.87 4.74
C MET A 33 -16.37 10.80 4.36
N LEU A 34 -16.57 9.77 5.18
CA LEU A 34 -17.59 8.73 4.94
C LEU A 34 -19.01 9.29 4.98
N ALA A 35 -19.29 10.22 5.90
CA ALA A 35 -20.56 10.95 5.93
C ALA A 35 -20.78 11.72 4.63
N ARG A 36 -19.77 12.44 4.14
CA ARG A 36 -19.87 13.15 2.84
C ARG A 36 -19.98 12.19 1.66
N ALA A 37 -19.28 11.06 1.68
CA ALA A 37 -19.39 10.04 0.64
C ALA A 37 -20.81 9.49 0.54
N ARG A 38 -21.49 9.26 1.67
CA ARG A 38 -22.89 8.84 1.73
C ARG A 38 -23.82 9.85 1.06
N GLU A 39 -23.62 11.13 1.32
CA GLU A 39 -24.39 12.21 0.67
C GLU A 39 -24.13 12.26 -0.84
N ILE A 40 -22.86 12.26 -1.25
CA ILE A 40 -22.47 12.29 -2.66
C ILE A 40 -23.09 11.12 -3.42
N LEU A 41 -23.09 9.91 -2.85
CA LEU A 41 -23.68 8.73 -3.49
C LEU A 41 -25.18 8.92 -3.78
N THR A 42 -25.91 9.68 -2.95
CA THR A 42 -27.33 10.02 -3.21
C THR A 42 -27.51 11.13 -4.25
N GLU A 43 -26.51 12.00 -4.43
CA GLU A 43 -26.49 13.08 -5.41
C GLU A 43 -26.01 12.61 -6.81
N LEU A 44 -25.33 11.46 -6.90
CA LEU A 44 -24.87 10.89 -8.17
C LEU A 44 -26.05 10.46 -9.03
N SER A 45 -25.93 10.66 -10.34
CA SER A 45 -26.83 10.06 -11.31
C SER A 45 -26.74 8.54 -11.26
N GLU A 46 -27.77 7.85 -11.75
CA GLU A 46 -27.79 6.39 -11.79
C GLU A 46 -26.59 5.79 -12.54
N ALA A 47 -26.17 6.41 -13.65
CA ALA A 47 -25.02 5.97 -14.43
C ALA A 47 -23.71 6.10 -13.62
N GLU A 48 -23.54 7.18 -12.87
CA GLU A 48 -22.39 7.39 -12.00
C GLU A 48 -22.38 6.42 -10.80
N GLN A 49 -23.55 6.15 -10.21
CA GLN A 49 -23.68 5.14 -9.14
C GLN A 49 -23.29 3.75 -9.65
N ILE A 50 -23.71 3.38 -10.86
CA ILE A 50 -23.33 2.11 -11.49
C ILE A 50 -21.84 2.05 -11.79
N ALA A 51 -21.23 3.15 -12.24
CA ALA A 51 -19.79 3.21 -12.45
C ALA A 51 -19.01 3.00 -11.13
N VAL A 52 -19.50 3.57 -10.01
CA VAL A 52 -18.94 3.32 -8.67
C VAL A 52 -19.09 1.86 -8.27
N ILE A 53 -20.24 1.23 -8.53
CA ILE A 53 -20.47 -0.20 -8.24
C ILE A 53 -19.54 -1.09 -9.07
N ASN A 54 -19.42 -0.83 -10.36
CA ASN A 54 -18.62 -1.63 -11.29
C ASN A 54 -17.11 -1.47 -11.09
N ALA A 55 -16.67 -0.42 -10.42
CA ALA A 55 -15.28 -0.28 -9.99
C ALA A 55 -14.88 -1.33 -8.95
N HIS A 56 -15.83 -1.94 -8.24
CA HIS A 56 -15.57 -3.00 -7.28
C HIS A 56 -15.23 -4.33 -7.99
N PRO A 57 -14.20 -5.08 -7.55
CA PRO A 57 -13.91 -6.42 -8.09
C PRO A 57 -15.06 -7.40 -7.83
N ARG A 58 -15.19 -8.43 -8.70
CA ARG A 58 -16.22 -9.48 -8.58
C ARG A 58 -15.90 -10.39 -7.39
N ILE A 59 -16.94 -10.85 -6.69
CA ILE A 59 -16.77 -11.81 -5.59
C ILE A 59 -16.58 -13.23 -6.11
N GLY A 60 -15.55 -13.93 -5.63
CA GLY A 60 -15.23 -15.28 -6.12
C GLY A 60 -14.59 -15.30 -7.51
N GLU A 61 -14.25 -14.13 -8.08
CA GLU A 61 -13.28 -14.08 -9.17
C GLU A 61 -11.94 -14.53 -8.59
N ARG A 62 -11.56 -15.76 -8.93
CA ARG A 62 -10.21 -16.22 -8.62
C ARG A 62 -9.24 -15.35 -9.43
N PRO A 63 -8.04 -15.02 -8.93
CA PRO A 63 -7.04 -14.27 -9.69
C PRO A 63 -6.43 -15.10 -10.82
N ASP A 64 -7.24 -15.81 -11.60
CA ASP A 64 -6.82 -16.73 -12.66
C ASP A 64 -6.30 -15.98 -13.90
N THR A 65 -6.37 -14.65 -13.89
CA THR A 65 -5.64 -13.76 -14.81
C THR A 65 -4.29 -13.31 -14.24
N VAL A 66 -3.79 -13.93 -13.16
CA VAL A 66 -2.52 -13.58 -12.49
C VAL A 66 -1.67 -14.82 -12.20
N SER A 67 -0.35 -14.65 -12.23
CA SER A 67 0.64 -15.71 -12.07
C SER A 67 0.68 -16.29 -10.65
N ALA A 68 1.31 -17.47 -10.50
CA ALA A 68 1.44 -18.23 -9.25
C ALA A 68 2.00 -17.43 -8.05
N ALA A 69 2.64 -16.29 -8.27
CA ALA A 69 3.14 -15.41 -7.21
C ALA A 69 2.02 -14.60 -6.51
N SER A 70 0.99 -14.16 -7.24
CA SER A 70 -0.16 -13.44 -6.64
C SER A 70 -1.13 -14.36 -5.90
N PHE A 71 -1.09 -15.65 -6.19
CA PHE A 71 -1.81 -16.69 -5.44
C PHE A 71 -1.30 -16.80 -3.99
N LYS A 72 0.00 -16.58 -3.78
CA LYS A 72 0.67 -16.71 -2.49
C LYS A 72 0.58 -15.46 -1.62
N GLU A 73 0.66 -14.27 -2.22
CA GLU A 73 0.68 -12.98 -1.50
C GLU A 73 -0.65 -12.58 -0.84
N GLN A 74 -1.78 -13.14 -1.26
CA GLN A 74 -3.10 -12.75 -0.75
C GLN A 74 -3.70 -13.69 0.30
N GLY A 75 -2.93 -14.67 0.79
CA GLY A 75 -3.38 -15.58 1.85
C GLY A 75 -4.38 -16.64 1.38
N TYR A 76 -4.38 -16.99 0.09
CA TYR A 76 -5.15 -18.12 -0.43
C TYR A 76 -4.60 -19.49 0.00
N GLU A 77 -3.45 -19.53 0.69
CA GLU A 77 -2.89 -20.77 1.24
C GLU A 77 -3.83 -21.46 2.24
N ASP A 78 -4.76 -20.70 2.85
CA ASP A 78 -5.80 -21.20 3.78
C ASP A 78 -7.24 -21.12 3.21
N ASP A 79 -7.40 -20.78 1.92
CA ASP A 79 -8.72 -20.69 1.29
C ASP A 79 -9.22 -22.09 0.92
N THR A 80 -9.86 -22.74 1.90
CA THR A 80 -10.43 -24.09 1.78
C THR A 80 -11.70 -24.14 0.93
N THR A 81 -12.08 -23.05 0.25
CA THR A 81 -13.29 -23.00 -0.57
C THR A 81 -13.22 -24.01 -1.71
N PRO A 82 -14.18 -24.95 -1.78
CA PRO A 82 -14.22 -25.95 -2.83
C PRO A 82 -14.36 -25.36 -4.25
N PRO A 83 -13.74 -25.95 -5.28
CA PRO A 83 -13.84 -25.48 -6.67
C PRO A 83 -15.27 -25.29 -7.19
N GLU A 84 -16.20 -26.14 -6.74
CA GLU A 84 -17.62 -26.05 -7.09
C GLU A 84 -18.28 -24.75 -6.62
N VAL A 85 -17.81 -24.17 -5.51
CA VAL A 85 -18.33 -22.92 -4.95
C VAL A 85 -17.87 -21.73 -5.79
N PHE A 86 -16.63 -21.77 -6.29
CA PHE A 86 -16.13 -20.77 -7.23
C PHE A 86 -16.92 -20.78 -8.55
N LEU A 87 -17.13 -21.97 -9.13
CA LEU A 87 -17.96 -22.11 -10.33
C LEU A 87 -19.39 -21.61 -10.08
N ARG A 88 -19.96 -21.96 -8.91
CA ARG A 88 -21.30 -21.49 -8.54
C ARG A 88 -21.37 -19.97 -8.43
N LEU A 89 -20.40 -19.34 -7.77
CA LEU A 89 -20.34 -17.87 -7.67
C LEU A 89 -20.14 -17.20 -9.02
N ALA A 90 -19.31 -17.76 -9.91
CA ALA A 90 -19.12 -17.24 -11.26
C ALA A 90 -20.43 -17.21 -12.05
N THR A 91 -21.15 -18.34 -12.09
CA THR A 91 -22.47 -18.43 -12.75
C THR A 91 -23.46 -17.42 -12.16
N LEU A 92 -23.53 -17.35 -10.83
CA LEU A 92 -24.45 -16.45 -10.13
C LEU A 92 -24.13 -14.97 -10.37
N ASN A 93 -22.84 -14.60 -10.44
CA ASN A 93 -22.42 -13.24 -10.81
C ASN A 93 -22.82 -12.89 -12.24
N ASP A 94 -22.64 -13.79 -13.20
CA ASP A 94 -23.02 -13.56 -14.59
C ASP A 94 -24.54 -13.41 -14.72
N GLU A 95 -25.34 -14.23 -14.01
CA GLU A 95 -26.80 -14.07 -13.92
C GLU A 95 -27.20 -12.73 -13.31
N TYR A 96 -26.51 -12.31 -12.24
CA TYR A 96 -26.78 -11.05 -11.56
C TYR A 96 -26.49 -9.85 -12.46
N GLU A 97 -25.33 -9.85 -13.12
CA GLU A 97 -24.92 -8.78 -14.02
C GLU A 97 -25.82 -8.72 -15.26
N ALA A 98 -26.21 -9.86 -15.82
CA ALA A 98 -27.16 -9.92 -16.93
C ALA A 98 -28.54 -9.36 -16.54
N LYS A 99 -29.01 -9.63 -15.32
CA LYS A 99 -30.31 -9.16 -14.84
C LYS A 99 -30.32 -7.67 -14.49
N PHE A 100 -29.30 -7.19 -13.78
CA PHE A 100 -29.31 -5.86 -13.16
C PHE A 100 -28.43 -4.83 -13.88
N GLY A 101 -27.50 -5.28 -14.72
CA GLY A 101 -26.61 -4.43 -15.52
C GLY A 101 -25.43 -3.84 -14.74
N PHE A 102 -25.12 -4.38 -13.56
CA PHE A 102 -23.99 -3.97 -12.72
C PHE A 102 -23.53 -5.11 -11.82
N ARG A 103 -22.29 -5.00 -11.32
CA ARG A 103 -21.63 -6.03 -10.51
C ARG A 103 -22.33 -6.25 -9.17
N PHE A 104 -22.32 -7.50 -8.72
CA PHE A 104 -22.74 -7.84 -7.36
C PHE A 104 -21.69 -7.39 -6.35
N VAL A 105 -22.12 -6.68 -5.31
CA VAL A 105 -21.26 -6.22 -4.22
C VAL A 105 -21.89 -6.62 -2.89
N VAL A 106 -21.07 -7.19 -2.01
CA VAL A 106 -21.45 -7.56 -0.64
C VAL A 106 -20.26 -7.40 0.29
N PHE A 107 -20.50 -6.83 1.47
CA PHE A 107 -19.54 -6.83 2.55
C PHE A 107 -19.49 -8.21 3.20
N VAL A 108 -18.37 -8.89 3.01
CA VAL A 108 -18.19 -10.29 3.40
C VAL A 108 -18.05 -10.43 4.91
N ASN A 109 -17.55 -9.42 5.64
CA ASN A 109 -17.38 -9.44 7.10
C ASN A 109 -16.90 -10.80 7.67
N ARG A 110 -15.78 -11.31 7.13
CA ARG A 110 -15.20 -12.63 7.49
C ARG A 110 -16.06 -13.87 7.19
N ARG A 111 -17.15 -13.74 6.44
CA ARG A 111 -17.92 -14.88 5.91
C ARG A 111 -17.08 -15.66 4.90
N SER A 112 -17.28 -16.97 4.84
CA SER A 112 -16.68 -17.80 3.79
C SER A 112 -17.41 -17.58 2.45
N LYS A 113 -16.80 -17.99 1.34
CA LYS A 113 -17.40 -17.84 0.00
C LYS A 113 -18.67 -18.68 -0.15
N GLU A 114 -18.73 -19.82 0.53
CA GLU A 114 -19.92 -20.68 0.62
C GLU A 114 -21.09 -19.93 1.24
N ALA A 115 -20.83 -19.13 2.28
CA ALA A 115 -21.86 -18.35 2.96
C ALA A 115 -22.35 -17.17 2.12
N ILE A 116 -21.64 -16.79 1.05
CA ILE A 116 -22.06 -15.75 0.11
C ILE A 116 -23.04 -16.28 -0.94
N VAL A 117 -22.91 -17.54 -1.36
CA VAL A 117 -23.80 -18.18 -2.34
C VAL A 117 -25.29 -17.97 -2.02
N PRO A 118 -25.82 -18.32 -0.82
CA PRO A 118 -27.24 -18.14 -0.52
C PRO A 118 -27.64 -16.66 -0.44
N ILE A 119 -26.70 -15.75 -0.14
CA ILE A 119 -26.95 -14.32 -0.15
C ILE A 119 -27.18 -13.88 -1.60
N LEU A 120 -26.27 -14.21 -2.51
CA LEU A 120 -26.37 -13.84 -3.92
C LEU A 120 -27.65 -14.43 -4.56
N GLU A 121 -27.96 -15.69 -4.29
CA GLU A 121 -29.22 -16.33 -4.73
C GLU A 121 -30.46 -15.61 -4.22
N SER A 122 -30.45 -15.14 -2.98
CA SER A 122 -31.58 -14.37 -2.45
C SER A 122 -31.68 -12.99 -3.10
N ARG A 123 -30.54 -12.34 -3.36
CA ARG A 123 -30.43 -11.01 -3.97
C ARG A 123 -30.88 -11.01 -5.43
N LEU A 124 -30.66 -12.11 -6.15
CA LEU A 124 -31.19 -12.33 -7.50
C LEU A 124 -32.73 -12.26 -7.58
N ARG A 125 -33.45 -12.45 -6.48
CA ARG A 125 -34.93 -12.32 -6.46
C ARG A 125 -35.41 -10.87 -6.35
N GLY A 126 -34.52 -9.93 -6.03
CA GLY A 126 -34.83 -8.52 -5.86
C GLY A 126 -35.05 -7.76 -7.18
N THR A 127 -35.34 -6.47 -7.04
CA THR A 127 -35.45 -5.51 -8.15
C THR A 127 -34.13 -4.77 -8.38
N ARG A 128 -33.90 -4.31 -9.62
CA ARG A 128 -32.69 -3.56 -10.00
C ARG A 128 -32.40 -2.35 -9.09
N ASP A 129 -33.46 -1.64 -8.68
CA ASP A 129 -33.34 -0.43 -7.85
C ASP A 129 -32.97 -0.77 -6.40
N GLU A 130 -33.57 -1.79 -5.80
CA GLU A 130 -33.21 -2.30 -4.47
C GLU A 130 -31.77 -2.81 -4.43
N GLU A 131 -31.37 -3.53 -5.48
CA GLU A 131 -30.03 -4.08 -5.62
C GLU A 131 -28.97 -2.97 -5.76
N ARG A 132 -29.26 -1.92 -6.54
CA ARG A 132 -28.38 -0.76 -6.68
C ARG A 132 -28.19 -0.05 -5.34
N ARG A 133 -29.29 0.27 -4.63
CA ARG A 133 -29.20 0.93 -3.31
C ARG A 133 -28.42 0.10 -2.31
N THR A 134 -28.59 -1.22 -2.36
CA THR A 134 -27.90 -2.11 -1.45
C THR A 134 -26.42 -2.21 -1.80
N ALA A 135 -26.04 -2.34 -3.07
CA ALA A 135 -24.65 -2.32 -3.49
C ALA A 135 -23.90 -1.06 -3.02
N LEU A 136 -24.53 0.12 -3.12
CA LEU A 136 -23.96 1.37 -2.60
C LEU A 136 -23.78 1.34 -1.06
N ARG A 137 -24.74 0.76 -0.33
CA ARG A 137 -24.61 0.56 1.13
C ARG A 137 -23.48 -0.40 1.49
N GLU A 138 -23.32 -1.48 0.74
CA GLU A 138 -22.26 -2.47 0.94
C GLU A 138 -20.87 -1.84 0.68
N ILE A 139 -20.74 -0.99 -0.34
CA ILE A 139 -19.50 -0.22 -0.61
C ILE A 139 -19.15 0.69 0.57
N LEU A 140 -20.13 1.40 1.14
CA LEU A 140 -19.92 2.21 2.33
C LEU A 140 -19.53 1.37 3.54
N ALA A 141 -20.17 0.21 3.75
CA ALA A 141 -19.84 -0.70 4.85
C ALA A 141 -18.41 -1.25 4.72
N ILE A 142 -17.96 -1.57 3.51
CA ILE A 142 -16.58 -1.98 3.23
C ILE A 142 -15.60 -0.84 3.54
N ALA A 143 -15.92 0.39 3.15
CA ALA A 143 -15.09 1.56 3.44
C ALA A 143 -15.06 1.88 4.95
N GLU A 144 -16.17 1.73 5.65
CA GLU A 144 -16.30 1.85 7.12
C GLU A 144 -15.42 0.81 7.83
N ASP A 145 -15.50 -0.46 7.44
CA ASP A 145 -14.69 -1.54 8.02
C ASP A 145 -13.18 -1.33 7.76
N ARG A 146 -12.81 -0.93 6.54
CA ARG A 146 -11.42 -0.56 6.22
C ARG A 146 -10.93 0.62 7.04
N GLN A 147 -11.78 1.63 7.28
CA GLN A 147 -11.44 2.75 8.15
C GLN A 147 -11.27 2.31 9.61
N LEU A 148 -12.13 1.43 10.12
CA LEU A 148 -12.03 0.90 11.48
C LEU A 148 -10.80 0.00 11.65
N ALA A 149 -10.49 -0.85 10.66
CA ALA A 149 -9.28 -1.65 10.63
C ALA A 149 -8.03 -0.76 10.59
N PHE A 150 -8.05 0.31 9.78
CA PHE A 150 -7.01 1.33 9.76
C PHE A 150 -6.85 1.99 11.14
N GLN A 151 -7.95 2.41 11.77
CA GLN A 151 -7.93 2.97 13.11
C GLN A 151 -7.41 1.99 14.16
N ARG A 152 -7.73 0.69 14.08
CA ARG A 152 -7.23 -0.34 15.01
C ARG A 152 -5.73 -0.61 14.82
N VAL A 153 -5.28 -0.71 13.57
CA VAL A 153 -3.85 -0.89 13.24
C VAL A 153 -3.04 0.36 13.60
N ASP A 154 -3.59 1.55 13.40
CA ASP A 154 -2.97 2.80 13.88
C ASP A 154 -2.99 2.84 15.41
N LEU A 155 -4.09 2.55 16.10
CA LEU A 155 -4.17 2.56 17.58
C LEU A 155 -3.20 1.56 18.24
N GLU A 156 -3.08 0.35 17.70
CA GLU A 156 -2.12 -0.67 18.18
C GLU A 156 -0.66 -0.33 17.83
N ARG A 157 -0.42 0.49 16.78
CA ARG A 157 0.92 0.98 16.39
C ARG A 157 1.26 2.36 16.97
N HIS A 158 0.30 3.12 17.51
CA HIS A 158 0.46 4.55 17.77
C HIS A 158 0.78 4.96 19.20
N HIS A 159 0.54 4.15 20.23
CA HIS A 159 0.98 4.47 21.60
C HIS A 159 1.21 3.16 22.36
N SER A 160 2.46 2.71 22.43
CA SER A 160 2.84 1.87 23.56
C SER A 160 3.19 2.84 24.68
N PRO A 161 2.51 2.82 25.84
CA PRO A 161 2.82 3.74 26.94
C PRO A 161 4.29 3.63 27.37
N VAL A 162 4.92 2.47 27.14
CA VAL A 162 6.35 2.25 27.34
C VAL A 162 7.19 3.04 26.33
N THR A 163 6.81 3.06 25.04
CA THR A 163 7.52 3.84 24.02
C THR A 163 7.37 5.34 24.25
N ASP A 164 6.19 5.81 24.68
CA ASP A 164 5.97 7.24 24.91
C ASP A 164 6.75 7.75 26.13
N ASP A 165 6.85 6.96 27.20
CA ASP A 165 7.75 7.25 28.34
C ASP A 165 9.22 7.34 27.90
N LEU A 166 9.68 6.36 27.12
CA LEU A 166 11.05 6.35 26.61
C LEU A 166 11.34 7.57 25.73
N VAL A 167 10.39 7.98 24.89
CA VAL A 167 10.50 9.19 24.07
C VAL A 167 10.58 10.44 24.95
N ALA A 168 9.69 10.59 25.93
CA ALA A 168 9.69 11.75 26.82
C ALA A 168 11.01 11.89 27.60
N ARG A 169 11.51 10.77 28.15
CA ARG A 169 12.79 10.75 28.87
C ARG A 169 13.97 11.04 27.94
N ALA A 170 13.98 10.45 26.75
CA ALA A 170 15.02 10.71 25.77
C ALA A 170 15.01 12.18 25.27
N GLN A 171 13.83 12.81 25.14
CA GLN A 171 13.71 14.25 24.85
C GLN A 171 14.33 15.13 25.94
N ALA A 172 14.21 14.71 27.20
CA ALA A 172 14.85 15.34 28.36
C ALA A 172 16.36 15.08 28.46
N GLY A 173 16.94 14.24 27.58
CA GLY A 173 18.37 13.94 27.53
C GLY A 173 18.78 12.63 28.19
N ASP A 174 17.84 11.76 28.56
CA ASP A 174 18.15 10.42 29.09
C ASP A 174 18.73 9.51 27.99
N GLN A 175 20.03 9.28 28.06
CA GLN A 175 20.75 8.42 27.12
C GLN A 175 20.38 6.93 27.24
N THR A 176 19.90 6.49 28.40
CA THR A 176 19.45 5.10 28.60
C THR A 176 18.13 4.90 27.88
N ALA A 177 17.19 5.84 28.05
CA ALA A 177 15.92 5.80 27.33
C ALA A 177 16.13 5.82 25.80
N PHE A 178 17.08 6.64 25.31
CA PHE A 178 17.42 6.66 23.90
C PHE A 178 18.08 5.37 23.41
N ARG A 179 18.92 4.72 24.22
CA ARG A 179 19.50 3.41 23.91
C ARG A 179 18.41 2.35 23.75
N ASP A 180 17.37 2.40 24.56
CA ASP A 180 16.26 1.45 24.47
C ASP A 180 15.40 1.73 23.24
N LEU A 181 15.16 3.00 22.89
CA LEU A 181 14.56 3.37 21.59
C LEU A 181 15.40 2.86 20.41
N TYR A 182 16.74 3.00 20.49
CA TYR A 182 17.64 2.46 19.48
C TYR A 182 17.43 0.94 19.33
N ARG A 183 17.49 0.18 20.42
CA ARG A 183 17.31 -1.27 20.39
C ARG A 183 15.96 -1.70 19.81
N GLN A 184 14.89 -0.98 20.12
CA GLN A 184 13.53 -1.29 19.64
C GLN A 184 13.32 -1.01 18.14
N HIS A 185 14.12 -0.11 17.55
CA HIS A 185 13.87 0.40 16.21
C HIS A 185 15.01 0.15 15.22
N ALA A 186 16.22 -0.13 15.67
CA ALA A 186 17.41 -0.26 14.81
C ALA A 186 17.23 -1.32 13.73
N GLY A 187 16.68 -2.49 14.04
CA GLY A 187 16.44 -3.54 13.04
C GLY A 187 15.51 -3.10 11.91
N ARG A 188 14.44 -2.37 12.23
CA ARG A 188 13.49 -1.86 11.23
C ARG A 188 14.08 -0.72 10.39
N VAL A 189 14.82 0.18 11.02
CA VAL A 189 15.53 1.27 10.32
C VAL A 189 16.60 0.68 9.39
N TYR A 190 17.34 -0.31 9.85
CA TYR A 190 18.33 -1.01 9.04
C TYR A 190 17.72 -1.71 7.83
N ALA A 191 16.64 -2.48 8.03
CA ALA A 191 15.94 -3.15 6.94
C ALA A 191 15.43 -2.15 5.87
N LEU A 192 14.94 -0.98 6.28
CA LEU A 192 14.58 0.09 5.35
C LEU A 192 15.80 0.64 4.60
N CYS A 193 16.88 0.95 5.32
CA CYS A 193 18.09 1.48 4.70
C CYS A 193 18.65 0.49 3.69
N LEU A 194 18.69 -0.80 4.03
CA LEU A 194 19.16 -1.88 3.17
C LEU A 194 18.34 -2.00 1.88
N ARG A 195 17.01 -1.96 1.97
CA ARG A 195 16.13 -2.00 0.79
C ARG A 195 16.36 -0.79 -0.13
N LEU A 196 16.59 0.40 0.44
CA LEU A 196 16.83 1.61 -0.34
C LEU A 196 18.23 1.66 -0.96
N THR A 197 19.27 1.29 -0.20
CA THR A 197 20.67 1.37 -0.65
C THR A 197 21.08 0.19 -1.51
N GLY A 198 20.49 -1.00 -1.29
CA GLY A 198 20.91 -2.27 -1.88
C GLY A 198 22.32 -2.72 -1.47
N ASP A 199 22.89 -2.09 -0.44
CA ASP A 199 24.26 -2.32 0.02
C ASP A 199 24.30 -2.31 1.55
N ALA A 200 24.85 -3.37 2.15
CA ALA A 200 24.85 -3.58 3.58
C ALA A 200 25.71 -2.55 4.33
N TYR A 201 26.89 -2.21 3.79
CA TYR A 201 27.78 -1.22 4.40
C TYR A 201 27.13 0.17 4.43
N ALA A 202 26.55 0.60 3.29
CA ALA A 202 25.80 1.83 3.21
C ALA A 202 24.54 1.81 4.11
N ALA A 203 23.90 0.65 4.29
CA ALA A 203 22.75 0.51 5.16
C ALA A 203 23.12 0.67 6.65
N GLU A 204 24.24 0.10 7.08
CA GLU A 204 24.77 0.26 8.43
C GLU A 204 25.10 1.73 8.72
N GLU A 205 25.86 2.36 7.82
CA GLU A 205 26.21 3.79 7.91
C GLU A 205 24.94 4.66 7.99
N ARG A 206 23.94 4.38 7.15
CA ARG A 206 22.69 5.15 7.10
C ARG A 206 21.87 4.95 8.36
N THR A 207 21.85 3.74 8.89
CA THR A 207 21.18 3.47 10.16
C THR A 207 21.81 4.32 11.27
N GLN A 208 23.14 4.37 11.34
CA GLN A 208 23.84 5.20 12.32
C GLN A 208 23.49 6.69 12.14
N ASP A 209 23.57 7.21 10.92
CA ASP A 209 23.21 8.61 10.61
C ASP A 209 21.78 8.96 11.01
N VAL A 210 20.83 8.04 10.80
CA VAL A 210 19.44 8.22 11.20
C VAL A 210 19.35 8.40 12.70
N PHE A 211 20.01 7.55 13.50
CA PHE A 211 19.96 7.66 14.95
C PHE A 211 20.74 8.88 15.49
N VAL A 212 21.86 9.26 14.88
CA VAL A 212 22.57 10.50 15.21
C VAL A 212 21.66 11.71 14.99
N ARG A 213 20.99 11.78 13.84
CA ARG A 213 20.04 12.87 13.54
C ARG A 213 18.77 12.78 14.39
N LEU A 214 18.34 11.58 14.74
CA LEU A 214 17.21 11.34 15.61
C LEU A 214 17.45 11.98 16.96
N TRP A 215 18.62 11.78 17.57
CA TRP A 215 18.98 12.40 18.85
C TRP A 215 18.81 13.92 18.81
N GLY A 216 19.33 14.58 17.77
CA GLY A 216 19.22 16.04 17.61
C GLY A 216 17.80 16.53 17.32
N LYS A 217 16.98 15.72 16.62
CA LYS A 217 15.62 16.10 16.22
C LYS A 217 14.55 15.64 17.19
N LEU A 218 14.85 14.77 18.15
CA LEU A 218 13.87 14.11 19.00
C LEU A 218 12.99 15.11 19.74
N ARG A 219 13.56 16.25 20.14
CA ARG A 219 12.83 17.37 20.79
C ARG A 219 11.75 18.01 19.91
N LEU A 220 11.79 17.80 18.59
CA LEU A 220 10.79 18.31 17.64
C LEU A 220 9.59 17.36 17.50
N PHE A 221 9.67 16.15 18.04
CA PHE A 221 8.57 15.20 18.00
C PHE A 221 7.48 15.63 19.00
N ARG A 222 6.28 15.91 18.47
CA ARG A 222 5.15 16.45 19.24
C ARG A 222 4.12 15.41 19.69
N GLY A 223 4.29 14.14 19.29
CA GLY A 223 3.29 13.10 19.56
C GLY A 223 2.09 13.08 18.60
N ASP A 224 2.05 13.96 17.59
CA ASP A 224 0.96 14.02 16.59
C ASP A 224 0.84 12.74 15.71
N SER A 225 1.80 11.82 15.81
CA SER A 225 1.83 10.52 15.14
C SER A 225 2.63 9.54 15.99
N ALA A 226 2.55 8.23 15.73
CA ALA A 226 3.51 7.27 16.30
C ALA A 226 4.96 7.77 16.17
N PHE A 227 5.75 7.51 17.21
CA PHE A 227 7.20 7.66 17.15
C PHE A 227 7.81 6.85 16.00
N SER A 228 7.36 5.60 15.82
CA SER A 228 7.84 4.72 14.74
C SER A 228 7.58 5.31 13.34
N SER A 229 6.42 5.92 13.10
CA SER A 229 6.09 6.58 11.84
C SER A 229 6.88 7.87 11.61
N TRP A 230 7.17 8.61 12.68
CA TRP A 230 8.03 9.79 12.61
C TRP A 230 9.49 9.42 12.34
N LEU A 231 10.02 8.42 13.04
CA LEU A 231 11.35 7.85 12.81
C LEU A 231 11.49 7.28 11.40
N HIS A 232 10.47 6.57 10.90
CA HIS A 232 10.44 6.06 9.54
C HIS A 232 10.62 7.18 8.49
N ARG A 233 9.87 8.29 8.65
CA ARG A 233 10.02 9.46 7.77
C ARG A 233 11.39 10.09 7.89
N LEU A 234 11.96 10.18 9.09
CA LEU A 234 13.32 10.66 9.26
C LEU A 234 14.30 9.77 8.49
N ALA A 235 14.17 8.45 8.61
CA ALA A 235 15.02 7.48 7.95
C ALA A 235 15.00 7.62 6.43
N VAL A 236 13.80 7.65 5.81
CA VAL A 236 13.65 7.89 4.37
C VAL A 236 14.35 9.20 3.97
N ASN A 237 14.11 10.30 4.69
CA ASN A 237 14.72 11.59 4.35
C ASN A 237 16.25 11.57 4.43
N VAL A 238 16.83 10.85 5.40
CA VAL A 238 18.29 10.75 5.56
C VAL A 238 18.91 10.01 4.37
N VAL A 239 18.32 8.88 3.98
CA VAL A 239 18.79 8.10 2.83
C VAL A 239 18.67 8.92 1.53
N MET A 240 17.52 9.57 1.32
CA MET A 240 17.27 10.30 0.06
C MET A 240 18.08 11.59 -0.08
N ASN A 241 18.33 12.32 1.01
CA ASN A 241 19.12 13.57 0.94
C ASN A 241 20.58 13.32 0.56
N GLU A 242 21.18 12.24 1.04
CA GLU A 242 22.59 11.97 0.72
C GLU A 242 22.77 11.55 -0.74
N HIS A 243 21.82 10.82 -1.32
CA HIS A 243 21.90 10.50 -2.74
C HIS A 243 21.81 11.74 -3.64
N ARG A 244 21.32 12.89 -3.13
CA ARG A 244 21.40 14.18 -3.82
C ARG A 244 22.80 14.82 -3.73
N THR A 245 23.55 14.58 -2.67
CA THR A 245 24.88 15.18 -2.43
C THR A 245 26.01 14.38 -3.07
N THR A 246 25.91 13.05 -3.15
CA THR A 246 26.98 12.17 -3.68
C THR A 246 26.99 12.02 -5.23
N GLY A 247 26.33 12.90 -6.00
CA GLY A 247 26.38 12.87 -7.47
C GLY A 247 25.61 11.72 -8.17
N ARG A 248 24.93 10.82 -7.44
CA ARG A 248 24.13 9.72 -8.02
C ARG A 248 22.92 10.17 -8.86
N ARG A 249 22.60 11.47 -8.87
CA ARG A 249 21.51 12.04 -9.68
C ARG A 249 21.68 11.74 -11.16
N GLU A 250 22.91 11.82 -11.69
CA GLU A 250 23.18 11.55 -13.11
C GLU A 250 22.89 10.08 -13.46
N ARG A 251 23.25 9.13 -12.57
CA ARG A 251 22.97 7.70 -12.77
C ARG A 251 21.47 7.36 -12.75
N ARG A 252 20.67 8.13 -11.99
CA ARG A 252 19.19 8.00 -11.94
C ARG A 252 18.49 8.52 -13.20
N VAL A 253 19.08 9.52 -13.87
CA VAL A 253 18.53 10.14 -15.08
C VAL A 253 19.03 9.44 -16.33
N ALA A 254 20.35 9.18 -16.43
CA ALA A 254 21.01 8.56 -17.59
C ALA A 254 20.50 7.15 -17.91
N THR A 255 19.97 6.44 -16.92
CA THR A 255 19.36 5.11 -17.13
C THR A 255 18.02 5.15 -17.88
N THR A 256 17.46 6.33 -18.14
CA THR A 256 16.22 6.52 -18.92
C THR A 256 16.50 6.64 -20.43
N GLU A 257 17.73 6.97 -20.83
CA GLU A 257 18.06 7.40 -22.21
C GLU A 257 18.67 6.32 -23.10
N ASN A 258 19.03 5.13 -22.59
CA ASN A 258 19.53 4.05 -23.45
C ASN A 258 19.20 2.63 -22.92
N PRO A 259 18.20 1.94 -23.52
CA PRO A 259 17.79 0.59 -23.12
C PRO A 259 18.80 -0.53 -23.42
N GLU A 260 19.79 -0.33 -24.28
CA GLU A 260 20.59 -1.42 -24.87
C GLU A 260 21.95 -1.68 -24.19
N ALA A 261 22.45 -0.78 -23.33
CA ALA A 261 23.82 -0.85 -22.86
C ALA A 261 24.10 -1.75 -21.63
N LEU A 262 23.12 -2.50 -21.10
CA LEU A 262 23.24 -3.06 -19.74
C LEU A 262 22.87 -4.54 -19.63
N GLU A 263 23.41 -5.36 -20.52
CA GLU A 263 23.15 -6.82 -20.57
C GLU A 263 24.17 -7.67 -19.83
N ARG A 264 24.99 -7.10 -18.94
CA ARG A 264 25.97 -7.88 -18.15
C ARG A 264 25.80 -7.60 -16.68
N HIS A 265 25.30 -8.59 -15.95
CA HIS A 265 25.89 -9.21 -14.75
C HIS A 265 24.91 -10.32 -14.30
N VAL A 266 25.23 -11.57 -14.64
CA VAL A 266 24.52 -12.77 -14.17
C VAL A 266 25.48 -13.56 -13.29
N GLY A 267 25.12 -13.78 -12.03
CA GLY A 267 25.82 -14.67 -11.09
C GLY A 267 24.77 -15.35 -10.20
N GLY A 268 24.69 -16.68 -10.29
CA GLY A 268 23.60 -17.49 -9.74
C GLY A 268 23.80 -18.02 -8.32
N GLY A 269 22.82 -18.82 -7.89
CA GLY A 269 22.85 -19.67 -6.68
C GLY A 269 21.47 -19.79 -6.04
N HIS A 270 20.85 -20.98 -6.14
CA HIS A 270 19.55 -21.32 -5.54
C HIS A 270 19.73 -22.00 -4.17
N SER A 271 18.79 -21.75 -3.24
CA SER A 271 18.49 -22.62 -2.09
C SER A 271 17.08 -22.32 -1.58
N SER A 272 16.27 -23.35 -1.41
CA SER A 272 14.81 -23.32 -1.25
C SER A 272 14.37 -23.09 0.20
N GLU A 273 14.26 -21.81 0.59
CA GLU A 273 13.36 -21.24 1.62
C GLU A 273 12.63 -20.02 0.98
N GLY A 274 12.35 -20.14 -0.33
CA GLY A 274 12.85 -19.21 -1.34
C GLY A 274 12.14 -17.86 -1.51
N LEU A 275 10.81 -17.76 -1.45
CA LEU A 275 10.14 -16.58 -2.03
C LEU A 275 10.42 -15.22 -1.35
N SER A 276 10.53 -15.16 -0.01
CA SER A 276 10.84 -13.89 0.67
C SER A 276 12.32 -13.50 0.53
N ILE A 277 13.22 -14.49 0.49
CA ILE A 277 14.66 -14.27 0.33
C ILE A 277 14.97 -13.92 -1.13
N ASP A 278 14.26 -14.55 -2.08
CA ASP A 278 14.37 -14.31 -3.51
C ASP A 278 13.86 -12.92 -3.89
N LEU A 279 12.78 -12.44 -3.26
CA LEU A 279 12.29 -11.08 -3.48
C LEU A 279 13.25 -10.01 -2.95
N GLU A 280 13.73 -10.12 -1.71
CA GLU A 280 14.67 -9.15 -1.14
C GLU A 280 15.98 -9.11 -1.94
N ARG A 281 16.48 -10.27 -2.39
CA ARG A 281 17.64 -10.35 -3.28
C ARG A 281 17.35 -9.73 -4.65
N ALA A 282 16.19 -10.03 -5.24
CA ALA A 282 15.80 -9.46 -6.54
C ALA A 282 15.65 -7.92 -6.47
N ILE A 283 15.14 -7.39 -5.35
CA ILE A 283 15.06 -5.95 -5.09
C ILE A 283 16.48 -5.37 -4.98
N ALA A 284 17.39 -6.00 -4.24
CA ALA A 284 18.76 -5.53 -4.08
C ALA A 284 19.50 -5.43 -5.44
N GLU A 285 19.21 -6.33 -6.37
CA GLU A 285 19.81 -6.38 -7.71
C GLU A 285 19.21 -5.36 -8.71
N LEU A 286 18.15 -4.62 -8.34
CA LEU A 286 17.59 -3.59 -9.20
C LEU A 286 18.56 -2.41 -9.38
N PRO A 287 18.53 -1.74 -10.55
CA PRO A 287 19.21 -0.46 -10.72
C PRO A 287 18.74 0.57 -9.69
N ASP A 288 19.66 1.36 -9.14
CA ASP A 288 19.41 2.29 -8.02
C ASP A 288 18.10 3.09 -8.14
N GLY A 289 17.86 3.74 -9.29
CA GLY A 289 16.64 4.54 -9.51
C GLY A 289 15.35 3.72 -9.56
N ALA A 290 15.41 2.50 -10.09
CA ALA A 290 14.28 1.59 -10.15
C ALA A 290 13.98 1.01 -8.75
N ARG A 291 15.03 0.60 -8.01
CA ARG A 291 14.94 0.09 -6.64
C ARG A 291 14.31 1.11 -5.70
N GLU A 292 14.84 2.33 -5.69
CA GLU A 292 14.36 3.41 -4.82
C GLU A 292 12.88 3.71 -5.06
N VAL A 293 12.47 3.85 -6.32
CA VAL A 293 11.08 4.15 -6.66
C VAL A 293 10.18 2.97 -6.33
N PHE A 294 10.61 1.73 -6.57
CA PHE A 294 9.84 0.53 -6.20
C PHE A 294 9.64 0.44 -4.69
N VAL A 295 10.70 0.58 -3.90
CA VAL A 295 10.62 0.54 -2.44
C VAL A 295 9.73 1.67 -1.93
N LEU A 296 9.92 2.90 -2.40
CA LEU A 296 9.11 4.03 -1.95
C LEU A 296 7.63 3.89 -2.35
N TYR A 297 7.32 3.41 -3.56
CA TYR A 297 5.94 3.33 -4.04
C TYR A 297 5.24 2.06 -3.57
N ASP A 298 5.72 0.88 -3.97
CA ASP A 298 5.04 -0.39 -3.77
C ASP A 298 5.20 -0.93 -2.34
N VAL A 299 6.32 -0.63 -1.67
CA VAL A 299 6.59 -1.13 -0.31
C VAL A 299 6.22 -0.13 0.77
N GLU A 300 6.53 1.15 0.57
CA GLU A 300 6.30 2.20 1.57
C GLU A 300 5.04 3.06 1.32
N GLY A 301 4.43 2.95 0.13
CA GLY A 301 3.14 3.58 -0.21
C GLY A 301 3.19 5.08 -0.48
N TYR A 302 4.33 5.62 -0.94
CA TYR A 302 4.45 7.02 -1.36
C TYR A 302 3.87 7.24 -2.75
N GLY A 303 3.22 8.38 -2.98
CA GLY A 303 2.77 8.78 -4.31
C GLY A 303 3.92 9.28 -5.20
N HIS A 304 3.77 9.21 -6.53
CA HIS A 304 4.81 9.66 -7.47
C HIS A 304 5.23 11.13 -7.28
N GLY A 305 4.30 12.03 -6.94
CA GLY A 305 4.62 13.43 -6.65
C GLY A 305 5.46 13.61 -5.38
N GLU A 306 5.24 12.77 -4.36
CA GLU A 306 6.04 12.76 -3.14
C GLU A 306 7.44 12.20 -3.42
N ILE A 307 7.53 11.12 -4.20
CA ILE A 307 8.80 10.52 -4.63
C ILE A 307 9.60 11.53 -5.45
N ALA A 308 8.98 12.25 -6.39
CA ALA A 308 9.62 13.31 -7.16
C ALA A 308 10.20 14.40 -6.25
N SER A 309 9.44 14.83 -5.24
CA SER A 309 9.88 15.82 -4.26
C SER A 309 11.07 15.33 -3.41
N LEU A 310 11.03 14.07 -2.97
CA LEU A 310 12.08 13.44 -2.15
C LEU A 310 13.37 13.22 -2.95
N THR A 311 13.25 12.72 -4.18
CA THR A 311 14.38 12.27 -5.00
C THR A 311 14.95 13.34 -5.93
N GLY A 312 14.16 14.37 -6.24
CA GLY A 312 14.52 15.43 -7.20
C GLY A 312 14.42 15.03 -8.67
N ILE A 313 13.71 13.94 -8.99
CA ILE A 313 13.39 13.50 -10.36
C ILE A 313 12.00 13.99 -10.79
N ALA A 314 11.70 13.96 -12.10
CA ALA A 314 10.36 14.28 -12.58
C ALA A 314 9.35 13.16 -12.24
N GLU A 315 8.08 13.52 -12.04
CA GLU A 315 7.02 12.53 -11.73
C GLU A 315 6.88 11.46 -12.83
N GLY A 316 7.00 11.86 -14.10
CA GLY A 316 7.04 10.94 -15.24
C GLY A 316 8.23 9.96 -15.18
N THR A 317 9.39 10.41 -14.71
CA THR A 317 10.57 9.56 -14.48
C THR A 317 10.30 8.56 -13.36
N SER A 318 9.59 8.95 -12.29
CA SER A 318 9.17 8.02 -11.23
C SER A 318 8.27 6.92 -11.80
N LYS A 319 7.25 7.26 -12.60
CA LYS A 319 6.38 6.27 -13.26
C LYS A 319 7.16 5.30 -14.15
N ALA A 320 8.10 5.80 -14.95
CA ALA A 320 8.94 4.98 -15.82
C ALA A 320 9.88 4.04 -15.04
N GLN A 321 10.49 4.53 -13.96
CA GLN A 321 11.36 3.71 -13.09
C GLN A 321 10.57 2.63 -12.35
N LEU A 322 9.34 2.91 -11.91
CA LEU A 322 8.46 1.91 -11.30
C LEU A 322 8.10 0.80 -12.30
N PHE A 323 7.70 1.17 -13.51
CA PHE A 323 7.42 0.21 -14.58
C PHE A 323 8.63 -0.68 -14.87
N ARG A 324 9.81 -0.08 -14.98
CA ARG A 324 11.08 -0.80 -15.16
C ARG A 324 11.38 -1.76 -14.01
N ALA A 325 11.22 -1.32 -12.76
CA ALA A 325 11.46 -2.14 -11.59
C ALA A 325 10.59 -3.39 -11.61
N ARG A 326 9.27 -3.24 -11.83
CA ARG A 326 8.32 -4.35 -11.91
C ARG A 326 8.65 -5.32 -13.05
N ARG A 327 9.10 -4.81 -14.20
CA ARG A 327 9.53 -5.67 -15.33
C ARG A 327 10.75 -6.51 -14.95
N LEU A 328 11.80 -5.89 -14.39
CA LEU A 328 13.03 -6.57 -13.99
C LEU A 328 12.80 -7.58 -12.85
N LEU A 329 11.94 -7.25 -11.89
CA LEU A 329 11.57 -8.18 -10.82
C LEU A 329 10.83 -9.40 -11.39
N ARG A 330 9.91 -9.20 -12.33
CA ARG A 330 9.20 -10.31 -12.99
C ARG A 330 10.17 -11.23 -13.72
N GLU A 331 11.09 -10.69 -14.52
CA GLU A 331 12.11 -11.46 -15.24
C GLU A 331 13.03 -12.27 -14.29
N LYS A 332 13.29 -11.76 -13.08
CA LYS A 332 14.12 -12.43 -12.07
C LYS A 332 13.37 -13.50 -11.27
N LEU A 333 12.07 -13.29 -11.01
CA LEU A 333 11.25 -14.19 -10.22
C LEU A 333 10.60 -15.31 -11.06
N GLU A 334 10.58 -15.18 -12.39
CA GLU A 334 10.11 -16.21 -13.34
C GLU A 334 11.22 -17.19 -13.80
N ARG A 335 12.47 -16.99 -13.37
CA ARG A 335 13.62 -17.88 -13.65
C ARG A 335 13.89 -18.85 -12.52
#